data_AF-A0A2T0UGN0-F1
#
_entry.id   AF-A0A2T0UGN0-F1
#
_cell.length_a   1.000
_cell.length_b   1.000
_cell.length_c   1.000
_cell.angle_alpha   90.00
_cell.angle_beta   90.00
_cell.angle_gamma   90.00
#
_symmetry.space_group_name_H-M   'P 1'
#
loop_
_entity.id
_entity.type
_entity.pdbx_description
1 polymer ?
#
loop_
_entity_poly.entity_id
_entity_poly.type
_entity_poly.pdbx_seq_one_letter_code
_entity_poly.pdbx_strand_id
1 'polypeptide(L)' 'MLAFRRGGAFACAVNFSDAPIPLGLLGFDGAPLLASESLTDGVLAPDIAVWIA' A
#
# COMPACT_ATOMS: atom_id res chain seq x y z
N MET A 1 1.95 -10.74 0.23
CA MET A 1 1.89 -9.36 -0.28
C MET A 1 2.28 -9.35 -1.75
N LEU A 2 1.55 -8.61 -2.58
CA LEU A 2 1.94 -8.27 -3.95
C LEU A 2 2.22 -6.77 -3.99
N ALA A 3 3.31 -6.35 -4.64
CA ALA A 3 3.57 -4.93 -4.85
C ALA A 3 4.32 -4.69 -6.16
N PHE A 4 3.99 -3.61 -6.87
CA PHE A 4 4.64 -3.26 -8.13
C PHE A 4 4.71 -1.74 -8.33
N ARG A 5 5.70 -1.32 -9.13
CA ARG A 5 5.82 0.07 -9.61
C ARG A 5 5.33 0.16 -11.04
N ARG A 6 4.67 1.27 -11.38
CA ARG A 6 4.30 1.66 -12.74
C ARG A 6 5.06 2.93 -13.09
N GLY A 7 6.17 2.77 -13.81
CA GLY A 7 7.13 3.86 -14.04
C GLY A 7 7.88 4.25 -12.76
N GLY A 8 8.31 5.51 -12.68
CA GLY A 8 9.06 6.03 -11.53
C GLY A 8 8.23 6.74 -10.46
N ALA A 9 6.92 6.94 -10.70
CA ALA A 9 6.09 7.83 -9.87
C ALA A 9 4.84 7.16 -9.28
N PHE A 10 4.52 5.92 -9.65
CA PHE A 10 3.33 5.24 -9.15
C PHE A 10 3.69 3.85 -8.61
N ALA A 11 3.10 3.50 -7.47
CA ALA A 11 3.17 2.16 -6.90
C ALA A 11 1.78 1.65 -6.53
N CYS A 12 1.65 0.32 -6.52
CA CYS A 12 0.48 -0.37 -5.98
C CYS A 12 0.95 -1.51 -5.09
N ALA A 13 0.29 -1.69 -3.94
CA ALA A 13 0.51 -2.80 -3.03
C ALA A 13 -0.82 -3.40 -2.58
N VAL A 14 -0.84 -4.72 -2.39
CA VAL A 14 -1.98 -5.47 -1.87
C VAL A 14 -1.50 -6.38 -0.74
N ASN A 15 -2.14 -6.28 0.41
CA ASN A 15 -1.86 -7.15 1.54
C ASN A 15 -2.69 -8.43 1.45
N PHE A 16 -2.04 -9.56 1.18
CA PHE A 16 -2.67 -10.90 1.17
C PHE A 16 -2.34 -11.69 2.45
N SER A 17 -1.89 -11.04 3.50
CA SER A 17 -1.58 -11.68 4.78
C SER A 17 -2.60 -11.28 5.83
N ASP A 18 -2.71 -12.08 6.88
CA ASP A 18 -3.61 -11.82 8.02
C ASP A 18 -3.05 -10.76 8.99
N ALA A 19 -1.84 -10.24 8.74
CA ALA A 19 -1.21 -9.24 9.57
C ALA A 19 -1.23 -7.87 8.89
N PRO A 20 -1.47 -6.77 9.63
CA PRO A 20 -1.34 -5.42 9.09
C PRO A 20 0.12 -5.11 8.74
N ILE A 21 0.34 -4.40 7.62
CA ILE A 21 1.66 -4.03 7.13
C ILE A 21 1.82 -2.51 7.22
N PRO A 22 2.78 -1.97 7.99
CA PRO A 22 3.07 -0.53 7.98
C PRO A 22 3.46 -0.05 6.59
N LEU A 23 2.83 1.02 6.10
CA LEU A 23 3.07 1.54 4.75
C LEU A 23 4.53 1.97 4.53
N GLY A 24 5.20 2.45 5.58
CA GLY A 24 6.61 2.80 5.54
C GLY A 24 7.57 1.63 5.24
N LEU A 25 7.11 0.38 5.41
CA LEU A 25 7.89 -0.81 5.06
C LEU A 25 7.74 -1.22 3.59
N LEU A 26 6.81 -0.62 2.84
CA LEU A 26 6.60 -0.94 1.43
C LEU A 26 7.72 -0.39 0.53
N GLY A 27 8.53 0.55 1.05
CA GLY A 27 9.67 1.10 0.33
C GLY A 27 9.28 1.88 -0.93
N PHE A 28 8.10 2.48 -0.94
CA PHE A 28 7.63 3.39 -1.99
C PHE A 28 7.73 4.83 -1.52
N ASP A 29 8.21 5.69 -2.41
CA ASP A 29 8.14 7.14 -2.23
C ASP A 29 6.73 7.62 -2.62
N GLY A 30 6.24 8.67 -1.97
CA GLY A 30 4.93 9.28 -2.27
C GLY A 30 3.89 9.08 -1.17
N ALA A 31 2.71 9.64 -1.37
CA ALA A 31 1.56 9.55 -0.47
C ALA A 31 0.49 8.61 -1.03
N PRO A 32 -0.29 7.92 -0.17
CA PRO A 32 -1.45 7.17 -0.63
C PRO A 32 -2.44 8.07 -1.37
N LEU A 33 -2.78 7.69 -2.60
CA LEU A 33 -3.77 8.38 -3.43
C LEU A 33 -5.15 7.75 -3.30
N LEU A 34 -5.19 6.42 -3.25
CA LEU A 34 -6.41 5.64 -3.19
C LEU A 34 -6.11 4.35 -2.44
N ALA A 35 -7.06 3.92 -1.62
CA ALA A 35 -7.07 2.58 -1.07
C ALA A 35 -8.46 1.98 -1.27
N SER A 36 -8.53 0.66 -1.38
CA SER A 36 -9.82 -0.06 -1.48
C SER A 36 -10.66 0.07 -0.21
N GLU A 37 -10.04 0.46 0.91
CA GLU A 37 -10.67 0.77 2.19
C GLU A 37 -9.85 1.82 2.96
N SER A 38 -10.38 2.33 4.07
CA SER A 38 -9.71 3.32 4.92
C SER A 38 -8.35 2.85 5.43
N LEU A 39 -7.34 3.69 5.27
CA LEU A 39 -6.02 3.48 5.88
C LEU A 39 -6.02 4.13 7.27
N THR A 40 -6.05 3.31 8.31
CA THR A 40 -5.94 3.76 9.71
C THR A 40 -4.48 3.62 10.15
N ASP A 41 -3.97 4.61 10.89
CA ASP A 41 -2.64 4.58 11.52
C ASP A 41 -1.46 4.24 10.58
N GLY A 42 -1.59 4.55 9.29
CA GLY A 42 -0.54 4.30 8.30
C GLY A 42 -0.22 2.81 8.08
N VAL A 43 -1.19 1.92 8.32
CA VAL A 43 -1.08 0.49 8.03
C VAL A 43 -1.98 0.07 6.87
N LEU A 44 -1.51 -0.92 6.12
CA LEU A 44 -2.28 -1.66 5.14
C LEU A 44 -2.81 -2.93 5.81
N ALA A 45 -4.08 -2.92 6.19
CA ALA A 45 -4.73 -4.09 6.80
C ALA A 45 -4.86 -5.25 5.79
N PRO A 46 -5.18 -6.47 6.24
CA PRO A 46 -5.46 -7.61 5.36
C PRO A 46 -6.47 -7.28 4.25
N ASP A 47 -6.27 -7.82 3.06
CA ASP A 47 -7.12 -7.71 1.88
C ASP A 47 -7.31 -6.29 1.30
N ILE A 48 -6.55 -5.31 1.79
CA ILE A 48 -6.57 -3.94 1.26
C ILE A 48 -5.52 -3.75 0.15
N ALA A 49 -5.93 -3.08 -0.92
CA ALA A 49 -5.06 -2.54 -1.97
C ALA A 49 -4.86 -1.03 -1.77
N VAL A 50 -3.65 -0.53 -2.04
CA VAL A 50 -3.31 0.90 -2.00
C VAL A 50 -2.51 1.32 -3.23
N TRP A 51 -2.78 2.51 -3.74
CA TRP A 51 -2.03 3.21 -4.78
C TRP A 51 -1.32 4.42 -4.19
N ILE A 52 -0.06 4.62 -4.56
CA ILE A 52 0.84 5.65 -4.02
C ILE A 52 1.46 6.44 -5.17
N ALA A 53 1.57 7.77 -5.02
CA ALA A 53 2.31 8.68 -5.92
C ALA A 53 2.87 9.91 -5.21
#